data_AF-A0A8B8EX81-F1
#
_entry.id   AF-A0A8B8EX81-F1
#
_cell.length_a   1.000
_cell.length_b   1.000
_cell.length_c   1.000
_cell.angle_alpha   90.00
_cell.angle_beta   90.00
_cell.angle_gamma   90.00
#
_symmetry.space_group_name_H-M   'P 1'
#
loop_
_entity.id
_entity.type
_entity.pdbx_description
1 polymer ?
#
loop_
_entity_poly.entity_id
_entity_poly.type
_entity_poly.pdbx_seq_one_letter_code
_entity_poly.pdbx_strand_id
1 'polypeptide(L)'
;MIFFSKNYSVYVIVFCCFTLYGRVTGRCVGPPHFTSQWTEVEAQTTKSSVTLEHECGEFPAKVELQIRPLAGNSSNFYFPGLGSAQRDDDINRTYGGIVYKYNKFEVILYIPKANDGYPSGVIIYTGGSGWRGPVSQRETRARVRVLVWCPGDLPAPAYQSGWIPLYNSGRGSFLEIAHHQGTLPDLVTVQVQQNGSEWLSDGIGSMTALGPSTSSWGGVIYGYNASHVRIWAPCRNNGNLFSAEDGWGSSSEKWSSGLVKVTAWRITNVFTLTYPLDSNSKPQTALNTTYNQDTDLLIVRVRADTGENRGFLFPAAGAVQNDETVSSFGGVVYSSSRDSLRIWTPASPGPGYLLYINNDWGNSMYPQSSKTATLVVHVWKSASCDFPTTTAHRLTTGISLVPLSSSANFATQWKAQDNKVSTTSIDSVAVAVGVGGAVILLLITGLILGRVLWKRKNRNRVV
;
A
#
# COMPACT_ATOMS: atom_id res chain seq x y z
N MET A 1 55.61 -27.77 58.04
CA MET A 1 55.75 -26.31 58.01
C MET A 1 55.38 -25.85 56.60
N ILE A 2 54.28 -25.09 56.52
CA ILE A 2 53.81 -24.25 55.40
C ILE A 2 53.43 -24.94 54.07
N PHE A 3 52.12 -24.85 53.80
CA PHE A 3 51.41 -25.07 52.53
C PHE A 3 51.90 -24.15 51.41
N PHE A 4 51.78 -24.59 50.15
CA PHE A 4 50.91 -23.90 49.17
C PHE A 4 50.53 -24.86 48.03
N SER A 5 49.23 -25.06 47.87
CA SER A 5 48.61 -25.71 46.72
C SER A 5 48.59 -24.76 45.52
N LYS A 6 48.81 -25.26 44.31
CA LYS A 6 48.19 -24.71 43.10
C LYS A 6 47.69 -25.85 42.23
N ASN A 7 46.38 -26.09 42.33
CA ASN A 7 45.61 -26.79 41.32
C ASN A 7 45.58 -25.90 40.06
N TYR A 8 46.15 -26.38 38.96
CA TYR A 8 45.90 -25.82 37.65
C TYR A 8 44.71 -26.56 37.04
N SER A 9 43.54 -25.91 37.07
CA SER A 9 42.39 -26.33 36.25
C SER A 9 42.74 -26.05 34.78
N VAL A 10 42.95 -27.11 34.01
CA VAL A 10 43.01 -27.03 32.55
C VAL A 10 41.58 -26.85 32.04
N TYR A 11 41.22 -25.62 31.69
CA TYR A 11 40.01 -25.36 30.92
C TYR A 11 40.26 -25.82 29.49
N VAL A 12 39.71 -26.98 29.12
CA VAL A 12 39.54 -27.34 27.72
C VAL A 12 38.41 -26.46 27.19
N ILE A 13 38.78 -25.32 26.61
CA ILE A 13 37.85 -24.54 25.79
C ILE A 13 37.66 -25.36 24.51
N VAL A 14 36.58 -26.15 24.48
CA VAL A 14 36.05 -26.70 23.24
C VAL A 14 35.59 -25.50 22.43
N PHE A 15 36.42 -25.06 21.48
CA PHE A 15 35.95 -24.27 20.36
C PHE A 15 34.97 -25.16 19.60
N CYS A 16 33.70 -25.09 19.99
CA CYS A 16 32.62 -25.48 19.12
C CYS A 16 32.74 -24.54 17.92
N CYS A 17 33.40 -25.02 16.88
CA CYS A 17 33.38 -24.42 15.57
C CYS A 17 31.94 -24.53 15.09
N PHE A 18 31.09 -23.59 15.54
CA PHE A 18 29.88 -23.28 14.82
C PHE A 18 30.38 -22.78 13.46
N THR A 19 30.44 -23.69 12.49
CA THR A 19 30.21 -23.32 11.10
C THR A 19 28.86 -22.62 11.09
N LEU A 20 28.90 -21.30 11.26
CA LEU A 20 27.89 -20.40 10.74
C LEU A 20 27.88 -20.70 9.24
N TYR A 21 27.06 -21.66 8.83
CA TYR A 21 26.53 -21.68 7.49
C TYR A 21 25.85 -20.33 7.33
N GLY A 22 26.57 -19.37 6.75
CA GLY A 22 25.97 -18.17 6.21
C GLY A 22 24.95 -18.66 5.20
N ARG A 23 23.70 -18.80 5.65
CA ARG A 23 22.57 -19.04 4.76
C ARG A 23 22.54 -17.84 3.83
N VAL A 24 22.97 -18.04 2.59
CA VAL A 24 22.59 -17.15 1.50
C VAL A 24 21.08 -17.35 1.36
N THR A 25 20.31 -16.58 2.11
CA THR A 25 18.87 -16.48 1.85
C THR A 25 18.75 -15.92 0.44
N GLY A 26 18.17 -16.70 -0.47
CA GLY A 26 17.96 -16.26 -1.85
C GLY A 26 17.24 -14.91 -1.84
N ARG A 27 17.88 -13.87 -2.39
CA ARG A 27 17.26 -12.55 -2.59
C ARG A 27 16.51 -12.53 -3.93
N CYS A 28 15.81 -13.59 -4.27
CA CYS A 28 15.12 -13.73 -5.55
C CYS A 28 13.61 -13.75 -5.34
N VAL A 29 12.87 -13.51 -6.41
CA VAL A 29 11.41 -13.56 -6.45
C VAL A 29 11.01 -14.94 -6.97
N GLY A 30 10.16 -15.65 -6.24
CA GLY A 30 9.52 -16.87 -6.72
C GLY A 30 8.40 -16.56 -7.72
N PRO A 31 7.89 -17.57 -8.44
CA PRO A 31 6.66 -17.40 -9.21
C PRO A 31 5.50 -17.02 -8.27
N PRO A 32 4.40 -16.44 -8.78
CA PRO A 32 3.20 -16.22 -7.98
C PRO A 32 2.75 -17.54 -7.36
N HIS A 33 2.40 -17.53 -6.07
CA HIS A 33 1.75 -18.65 -5.39
C HIS A 33 0.51 -19.12 -6.15
N PHE A 34 -0.24 -18.16 -6.67
CA PHE A 34 -1.51 -18.40 -7.33
C PHE A 34 -1.64 -17.51 -8.57
N THR A 35 -2.12 -18.09 -9.66
CA THR A 35 -2.51 -17.39 -10.87
C THR A 35 -3.91 -17.84 -11.27
N SER A 36 -4.87 -16.93 -11.32
CA SER A 36 -6.23 -17.29 -11.72
C SER A 36 -6.31 -17.60 -13.21
N GLN A 37 -7.35 -18.34 -13.59
CA GLN A 37 -7.76 -18.43 -15.00
C GLN A 37 -8.15 -17.04 -15.53
N TRP A 38 -8.08 -16.90 -16.85
CA TRP A 38 -8.59 -15.70 -17.53
C TRP A 38 -10.12 -15.70 -17.51
N THR A 39 -10.70 -14.67 -16.90
CA THR A 39 -12.14 -14.45 -16.84
C THR A 39 -12.51 -13.29 -17.74
N GLU A 40 -13.56 -13.43 -18.53
CA GLU A 40 -14.10 -12.32 -19.31
C GLU A 40 -14.99 -11.43 -18.44
N VAL A 41 -14.84 -10.12 -18.62
CA VAL A 41 -15.62 -9.10 -17.91
C VAL A 41 -16.09 -8.02 -18.87
N GLU A 42 -17.19 -7.36 -18.53
CA GLU A 42 -17.83 -6.32 -19.33
C GLU A 42 -18.29 -5.16 -18.47
N ALA A 43 -17.86 -3.94 -18.82
CA ALA A 43 -18.28 -2.72 -18.17
C ALA A 43 -19.72 -2.36 -18.50
N GLN A 44 -20.35 -1.57 -17.62
CA GLN A 44 -21.72 -1.07 -17.79
C GLN A 44 -22.80 -2.17 -17.79
N THR A 45 -22.48 -3.35 -17.24
CA THR A 45 -23.44 -4.45 -17.06
C THR A 45 -23.88 -4.57 -15.60
N THR A 46 -24.88 -5.41 -15.35
CA THR A 46 -25.31 -5.74 -13.98
C THR A 46 -24.26 -6.52 -13.20
N LYS A 47 -23.37 -7.26 -13.89
CA LYS A 47 -22.23 -7.97 -13.31
C LYS A 47 -21.02 -7.06 -13.22
N SER A 48 -21.04 -6.16 -12.25
CA SER A 48 -20.00 -5.14 -12.05
C SER A 48 -18.94 -5.50 -11.01
N SER A 49 -18.98 -6.72 -10.47
CA SER A 49 -17.90 -7.26 -9.64
C SER A 49 -17.58 -8.71 -9.99
N VAL A 50 -16.32 -9.09 -9.72
CA VAL A 50 -15.84 -10.47 -9.82
C VAL A 50 -14.98 -10.78 -8.61
N THR A 51 -15.30 -11.88 -7.94
CA THR A 51 -14.50 -12.41 -6.83
C THR A 51 -13.69 -13.60 -7.34
N LEU A 52 -12.39 -13.60 -7.02
CA LEU A 52 -11.46 -14.66 -7.37
C LEU A 52 -10.77 -15.16 -6.10
N GLU A 53 -11.01 -16.41 -5.73
CA GLU A 53 -10.33 -17.05 -4.60
C GLU A 53 -8.85 -17.32 -4.92
N HIS A 54 -8.01 -17.35 -3.89
CA HIS A 54 -6.59 -17.64 -3.98
C HIS A 54 -6.09 -18.45 -2.77
N GLU A 55 -4.98 -19.16 -2.95
CA GLU A 55 -4.54 -20.19 -2.00
C GLU A 55 -3.55 -19.69 -0.94
N CYS A 56 -3.33 -18.37 -0.85
CA CYS A 56 -2.31 -17.80 0.03
C CYS A 56 -2.49 -18.12 1.52
N GLY A 57 -3.74 -18.13 2.03
CA GLY A 57 -4.06 -18.39 3.44
C GLY A 57 -3.61 -17.30 4.43
N GLU A 58 -2.86 -16.31 3.95
CA GLU A 58 -2.44 -15.09 4.64
C GLU A 58 -2.58 -13.89 3.70
N PHE A 59 -2.34 -12.68 4.22
CA PHE A 59 -2.39 -11.49 3.36
C PHE A 59 -1.27 -11.56 2.33
N PRO A 60 -1.59 -11.48 1.02
CA PRO A 60 -0.58 -11.43 -0.02
C PRO A 60 0.43 -10.31 0.22
N ALA A 61 1.69 -10.55 -0.12
CA ALA A 61 2.70 -9.51 -0.14
C ALA A 61 2.58 -8.63 -1.39
N LYS A 62 2.08 -9.19 -2.50
CA LYS A 62 1.73 -8.49 -3.73
C LYS A 62 0.57 -9.19 -4.45
N VAL A 63 -0.37 -8.41 -4.97
CA VAL A 63 -1.39 -8.87 -5.93
C VAL A 63 -1.24 -8.08 -7.22
N GLU A 64 -1.21 -8.73 -8.38
CA GLU A 64 -1.24 -8.06 -9.68
C GLU A 64 -2.51 -8.46 -10.43
N LEU A 65 -3.35 -7.48 -10.76
CA LEU A 65 -4.45 -7.67 -11.70
C LEU A 65 -3.94 -7.39 -13.11
N GLN A 66 -4.00 -8.38 -13.99
CA GLN A 66 -3.68 -8.22 -15.41
C GLN A 66 -4.96 -8.18 -16.23
N ILE A 67 -5.06 -7.18 -17.11
CA ILE A 67 -6.22 -6.93 -17.98
C ILE A 67 -5.73 -6.96 -19.43
N ARG A 68 -6.32 -7.78 -20.29
CA ARG A 68 -5.96 -7.83 -21.72
C ARG A 68 -7.17 -7.67 -22.64
N PRO A 69 -7.03 -6.97 -23.78
CA PRO A 69 -8.07 -6.88 -24.81
C PRO A 69 -8.47 -8.26 -25.35
N LEU A 70 -9.72 -8.41 -25.78
CA LEU A 70 -10.22 -9.66 -26.38
C LEU A 70 -9.64 -9.93 -27.78
N ALA A 71 -9.32 -8.88 -28.54
CA ALA A 71 -8.87 -8.98 -29.92
C ALA A 71 -7.94 -7.81 -30.30
N GLY A 72 -7.37 -7.89 -31.51
CA GLY A 72 -6.55 -6.84 -32.10
C GLY A 72 -5.08 -6.87 -31.68
N ASN A 73 -4.34 -5.86 -32.16
CA ASN A 73 -2.88 -5.73 -32.03
C ASN A 73 -2.36 -5.42 -30.61
N SER A 74 -3.26 -5.46 -29.63
CA SER A 74 -2.98 -5.25 -28.21
C SER A 74 -3.32 -6.47 -27.36
N SER A 75 -3.80 -7.58 -27.94
CA SER A 75 -4.19 -8.80 -27.22
C SER A 75 -3.04 -9.51 -26.49
N ASN A 76 -1.80 -9.22 -26.88
CA ASN A 76 -0.55 -9.66 -26.25
C ASN A 76 0.02 -8.66 -25.23
N PHE A 77 -0.64 -7.52 -25.03
CA PHE A 77 -0.32 -6.57 -23.98
C PHE A 77 -1.30 -6.72 -22.83
N TYR A 78 -0.81 -6.58 -21.59
CA TYR A 78 -1.68 -6.41 -20.44
C TYR A 78 -1.53 -5.03 -19.82
N PHE A 79 -2.62 -4.59 -19.22
CA PHE A 79 -2.76 -3.37 -18.44
C PHE A 79 -2.94 -3.77 -16.96
N PRO A 80 -2.20 -3.18 -16.02
CA PRO A 80 -2.38 -3.48 -14.61
C PRO A 80 -3.67 -2.86 -14.05
N GLY A 81 -4.30 -3.56 -13.09
CA GLY A 81 -5.36 -2.98 -12.27
C GLY A 81 -4.85 -1.91 -11.29
N LEU A 82 -5.80 -1.20 -10.68
CA LEU A 82 -5.54 -0.11 -9.73
C LEU A 82 -6.09 -0.46 -8.34
N GLY A 83 -5.47 0.05 -7.28
CA GLY A 83 -5.94 -0.22 -5.91
C GLY A 83 -7.14 0.62 -5.47
N SER A 84 -7.59 1.60 -6.26
CA SER A 84 -8.77 2.42 -5.97
C SER A 84 -9.16 3.23 -7.21
N ALA A 85 -10.41 3.67 -7.26
CA ALA A 85 -10.89 4.65 -8.22
C ALA A 85 -10.48 6.06 -7.81
N GLN A 86 -10.09 6.88 -8.78
CA GLN A 86 -9.72 8.29 -8.60
C GLN A 86 -10.76 9.25 -9.21
N ARG A 87 -11.91 8.72 -9.63
CA ARG A 87 -13.03 9.46 -10.25
C ARG A 87 -14.30 8.60 -10.19
N ASP A 88 -15.46 9.25 -10.22
CA ASP A 88 -16.78 8.66 -10.41
C ASP A 88 -17.33 8.78 -11.86
N ASP A 89 -18.63 8.56 -12.06
CA ASP A 89 -19.35 8.66 -13.33
C ASP A 89 -20.16 9.96 -13.53
N ASP A 90 -20.14 10.91 -12.60
CA ASP A 90 -20.90 12.16 -12.67
C ASP A 90 -20.49 13.09 -13.83
N ILE A 91 -19.29 12.87 -14.38
CA ILE A 91 -18.78 13.64 -15.49
C ILE A 91 -18.90 12.84 -16.78
N ASN A 92 -19.51 13.45 -17.80
CA ASN A 92 -19.64 12.88 -19.15
C ASN A 92 -18.30 12.87 -19.91
N ARG A 93 -17.34 12.11 -19.39
CA ARG A 93 -16.02 11.87 -19.96
C ARG A 93 -15.66 10.42 -19.70
N THR A 94 -15.00 9.79 -20.66
CA THR A 94 -14.56 8.40 -20.50
C THR A 94 -13.49 8.33 -19.42
N TYR A 95 -13.55 7.26 -18.63
CA TYR A 95 -12.53 6.85 -17.68
C TYR A 95 -12.41 5.33 -17.78
N GLY A 96 -11.34 4.75 -17.24
CA GLY A 96 -11.27 3.31 -17.22
C GLY A 96 -10.26 2.69 -16.26
N GLY A 97 -10.14 1.39 -16.42
CA GLY A 97 -9.42 0.50 -15.52
C GLY A 97 -10.38 -0.41 -14.77
N ILE A 98 -9.80 -1.29 -13.98
CA ILE A 98 -10.51 -2.08 -12.97
C ILE A 98 -9.79 -1.83 -11.66
N VAL A 99 -10.57 -1.58 -10.61
CA VAL A 99 -10.04 -1.37 -9.26
C VAL A 99 -10.27 -2.62 -8.45
N TYR A 100 -9.39 -2.92 -7.49
CA TYR A 100 -9.49 -4.15 -6.72
C TYR A 100 -9.07 -3.98 -5.27
N LYS A 101 -9.57 -4.91 -4.44
CA LYS A 101 -9.14 -5.13 -3.07
C LYS A 101 -8.97 -6.63 -2.84
N TYR A 102 -8.25 -7.01 -1.80
CA TYR A 102 -7.95 -8.41 -1.50
C TYR A 102 -7.89 -8.65 0.00
N ASN A 103 -8.11 -9.89 0.43
CA ASN A 103 -7.93 -10.32 1.80
C ASN A 103 -6.98 -11.54 1.84
N LYS A 104 -7.13 -12.44 2.82
CA LYS A 104 -6.31 -13.64 2.94
C LYS A 104 -6.69 -14.78 2.00
N PHE A 105 -7.85 -14.68 1.34
CA PHE A 105 -8.49 -15.77 0.61
C PHE A 105 -8.97 -15.38 -0.78
N GLU A 106 -9.20 -14.10 -1.05
CA GLU A 106 -9.86 -13.67 -2.29
C GLU A 106 -9.46 -12.25 -2.71
N VAL A 107 -9.57 -12.02 -4.01
CA VAL A 107 -9.48 -10.71 -4.66
C VAL A 107 -10.84 -10.35 -5.23
N ILE A 108 -11.36 -9.17 -4.90
CA ILE A 108 -12.56 -8.60 -5.52
C ILE A 108 -12.14 -7.55 -6.54
N LEU A 109 -12.63 -7.71 -7.77
CA LEU A 109 -12.48 -6.80 -8.89
C LEU A 109 -13.77 -5.98 -9.03
N TYR A 110 -13.65 -4.66 -9.13
CA TYR A 110 -14.76 -3.74 -9.39
C TYR A 110 -14.64 -3.19 -10.81
N ILE A 111 -15.62 -3.54 -11.63
CA ILE A 111 -15.69 -3.19 -13.04
C ILE A 111 -16.51 -1.89 -13.16
N PRO A 112 -16.09 -0.94 -14.01
CA PRO A 112 -16.84 0.30 -14.22
C PRO A 112 -18.31 0.05 -14.58
N LYS A 113 -19.20 0.76 -13.89
CA LYS A 113 -20.65 0.71 -14.08
C LYS A 113 -21.26 2.00 -13.58
N ALA A 114 -22.03 2.68 -14.42
CA ALA A 114 -22.74 3.88 -14.02
C ALA A 114 -23.69 3.62 -12.84
N ASN A 115 -23.78 4.59 -11.95
CA ASN A 115 -24.66 4.60 -10.80
C ASN A 115 -25.82 5.58 -11.04
N ASP A 116 -25.54 6.87 -10.99
CA ASP A 116 -26.49 7.97 -11.25
C ASP A 116 -25.97 8.99 -12.29
N GLY A 117 -24.75 8.78 -12.79
CA GLY A 117 -24.12 9.58 -13.83
C GLY A 117 -24.15 8.94 -15.21
N TYR A 118 -23.03 9.08 -15.94
CA TYR A 118 -22.90 8.69 -17.33
C TYR A 118 -22.30 7.30 -17.49
N PRO A 119 -22.80 6.45 -18.41
CA PRO A 119 -22.21 5.13 -18.72
C PRO A 119 -20.93 5.26 -19.57
N SER A 120 -19.97 6.05 -19.10
CA SER A 120 -18.73 6.40 -19.79
C SER A 120 -17.53 5.55 -19.34
N GLY A 121 -17.64 4.81 -18.23
CA GLY A 121 -16.59 3.95 -17.70
C GLY A 121 -16.33 2.71 -18.57
N VAL A 122 -15.06 2.40 -18.83
CA VAL A 122 -14.63 1.25 -19.65
C VAL A 122 -13.49 0.48 -18.98
N ILE A 123 -13.23 -0.77 -19.39
CA ILE A 123 -12.23 -1.61 -18.74
C ILE A 123 -10.80 -1.18 -19.10
N ILE A 124 -10.54 -0.92 -20.39
CA ILE A 124 -9.24 -0.42 -20.86
C ILE A 124 -9.47 0.95 -21.47
N TYR A 125 -8.77 1.95 -20.96
CA TYR A 125 -8.79 3.29 -21.50
C TYR A 125 -7.41 3.92 -21.49
N THR A 126 -6.98 4.42 -22.65
CA THR A 126 -5.65 5.03 -22.82
C THR A 126 -5.71 6.56 -22.89
N GLY A 127 -6.87 7.15 -22.60
CA GLY A 127 -7.11 8.58 -22.67
C GLY A 127 -7.47 9.06 -24.08
N GLY A 128 -8.21 10.17 -24.14
CA GLY A 128 -8.65 10.80 -25.38
C GLY A 128 -7.63 11.80 -25.89
N SER A 129 -8.10 12.97 -26.35
CA SER A 129 -7.22 14.04 -26.83
C SER A 129 -6.26 14.60 -25.77
N GLY A 130 -6.54 14.36 -24.48
CA GLY A 130 -5.68 14.77 -23.37
C GLY A 130 -4.45 13.88 -23.18
N TRP A 131 -4.35 12.75 -23.88
CA TRP A 131 -3.29 11.75 -23.71
C TRP A 131 -2.62 11.42 -25.03
N ARG A 132 -1.34 11.10 -24.97
CA ARG A 132 -0.54 10.68 -26.12
C ARG A 132 0.08 9.33 -25.83
N GLY A 133 -0.05 8.40 -26.77
CA GLY A 133 0.63 7.12 -26.75
C GLY A 133 0.57 6.44 -28.12
N PRO A 134 0.96 5.16 -28.21
CA PRO A 134 1.21 4.50 -29.49
C PRO A 134 -0.08 4.06 -30.17
N VAL A 135 -1.13 3.79 -29.38
CA VAL A 135 -2.46 3.39 -29.83
C VAL A 135 -3.53 4.01 -28.94
N SER A 136 -4.66 4.39 -29.52
CA SER A 136 -5.85 4.79 -28.76
C SER A 136 -6.71 3.55 -28.52
N GLN A 137 -7.03 3.24 -27.26
CA GLN A 137 -7.87 2.10 -26.89
C GLN A 137 -8.98 2.51 -25.91
N ARG A 138 -10.15 1.94 -26.15
CA ARG A 138 -11.37 2.09 -25.35
C ARG A 138 -12.15 0.79 -25.41
N GLU A 139 -11.94 -0.10 -24.44
CA GLU A 139 -12.52 -1.44 -24.44
C GLU A 139 -13.56 -1.59 -23.33
N THR A 140 -14.80 -1.90 -23.69
CA THR A 140 -15.87 -2.24 -22.71
C THR A 140 -15.85 -3.71 -22.32
N ARG A 141 -15.12 -4.56 -23.05
CA ARG A 141 -14.94 -6.00 -22.76
C ARG A 141 -13.46 -6.37 -22.76
N ALA A 142 -13.05 -7.19 -21.80
CA ALA A 142 -11.67 -7.64 -21.68
C ALA A 142 -11.59 -8.98 -20.95
N ARG A 143 -10.42 -9.62 -20.99
CA ARG A 143 -10.08 -10.74 -20.10
C ARG A 143 -9.22 -10.24 -18.95
N VAL A 144 -9.50 -10.73 -17.74
CA VAL A 144 -8.76 -10.40 -16.52
C VAL A 144 -8.24 -11.67 -15.85
N ARG A 145 -7.13 -11.54 -15.13
CA ARG A 145 -6.66 -12.54 -14.18
C ARG A 145 -5.89 -11.88 -13.04
N VAL A 146 -5.76 -12.56 -11.92
CA VAL A 146 -4.96 -12.13 -10.78
C VAL A 146 -3.76 -13.04 -10.60
N LEU A 147 -2.61 -12.45 -10.30
CA LEU A 147 -1.40 -13.11 -9.85
C LEU A 147 -1.18 -12.70 -8.39
N VAL A 148 -0.89 -13.66 -7.53
CA VAL A 148 -0.76 -13.45 -6.07
C VAL A 148 0.58 -13.99 -5.61
N TRP A 149 1.40 -13.12 -5.02
CA TRP A 149 2.61 -13.50 -4.30
C TRP A 149 2.35 -13.40 -2.80
N CYS A 150 2.48 -14.51 -2.12
CA CYS A 150 2.48 -14.61 -0.67
C CYS A 150 3.80 -14.09 -0.10
N PRO A 151 3.83 -13.76 1.21
CA PRO A 151 5.06 -13.41 1.91
C PRO A 151 6.23 -14.37 1.66
N GLY A 152 5.95 -15.67 1.54
CA GLY A 152 6.96 -16.70 1.27
C GLY A 152 7.53 -16.71 -0.15
N ASP A 153 6.89 -16.05 -1.13
CA ASP A 153 7.37 -16.03 -2.53
C ASP A 153 8.32 -14.85 -2.82
N LEU A 154 8.42 -13.92 -1.87
CA LEU A 154 9.34 -12.79 -1.93
C LEU A 154 10.47 -13.01 -0.91
N PRO A 155 11.67 -12.44 -1.15
CA PRO A 155 12.72 -12.51 -0.15
C PRO A 155 12.29 -11.78 1.12
N ALA A 156 12.95 -12.07 2.24
CA ALA A 156 12.71 -11.32 3.47
C ALA A 156 12.83 -9.80 3.21
N PRO A 157 11.85 -8.98 3.64
CA PRO A 157 11.89 -7.55 3.40
C PRO A 157 13.09 -6.93 4.11
N ALA A 158 13.73 -5.98 3.44
CA ALA A 158 14.80 -5.18 4.03
C ALA A 158 14.25 -4.17 5.06
N TYR A 159 12.98 -3.81 4.92
CA TYR A 159 12.24 -2.99 5.87
C TYR A 159 10.76 -3.36 5.83
N GLN A 160 10.13 -3.40 7.00
CA GLN A 160 8.69 -3.53 7.13
C GLN A 160 8.22 -2.66 8.30
N SER A 161 7.23 -1.80 8.07
CA SER A 161 6.60 -1.03 9.13
C SER A 161 5.59 -1.87 9.92
N GLY A 162 5.19 -1.36 11.09
CA GLY A 162 3.90 -1.73 11.67
C GLY A 162 2.73 -1.17 10.85
N TRP A 163 1.51 -1.48 11.26
CA TRP A 163 0.31 -0.81 10.74
C TRP A 163 0.22 0.61 11.32
N ILE A 164 0.10 1.62 10.46
CA ILE A 164 0.10 3.03 10.84
C ILE A 164 -1.26 3.63 10.44
N PRO A 165 -1.97 4.34 11.34
CA PRO A 165 -3.22 4.99 10.98
C PRO A 165 -3.06 6.04 9.87
N LEU A 166 -4.01 6.06 8.94
CA LEU A 166 -4.12 7.07 7.88
C LEU A 166 -5.58 7.52 7.78
N TYR A 167 -5.78 8.83 7.62
CA TYR A 167 -7.10 9.45 7.60
C TYR A 167 -7.23 10.39 6.40
N ASN A 168 -8.42 10.54 5.84
CA ASN A 168 -8.64 11.48 4.74
C ASN A 168 -8.73 12.97 5.17
N SER A 169 -8.11 13.37 6.29
CA SER A 169 -8.30 14.70 6.84
C SER A 169 -7.08 15.26 7.58
N GLY A 170 -6.90 16.57 7.44
CA GLY A 170 -5.86 17.35 8.11
C GLY A 170 -4.47 16.73 8.00
N ARG A 171 -3.67 16.85 9.07
CA ARG A 171 -2.32 16.25 9.13
C ARG A 171 -2.34 14.73 9.07
N GLY A 172 -3.46 14.07 9.36
CA GLY A 172 -3.60 12.62 9.31
C GLY A 172 -3.66 12.05 7.88
N SER A 173 -3.71 12.91 6.87
CA SER A 173 -3.72 12.54 5.45
C SER A 173 -2.34 12.38 4.82
N PHE A 174 -1.28 12.67 5.55
CA PHE A 174 0.09 12.55 5.06
C PHE A 174 0.96 11.76 6.04
N LEU A 175 1.77 10.85 5.51
CA LEU A 175 2.81 10.14 6.25
C LEU A 175 4.14 10.22 5.49
N GLU A 176 5.22 10.44 6.24
CA GLU A 176 6.59 10.26 5.76
C GLU A 176 7.27 9.25 6.68
N ILE A 177 7.62 8.09 6.13
CA ILE A 177 8.10 6.93 6.86
C ILE A 177 9.54 6.67 6.45
N ALA A 178 10.47 6.81 7.39
CA ALA A 178 11.86 6.48 7.15
C ALA A 178 12.06 4.94 7.14
N HIS A 179 12.70 4.43 6.09
CA HIS A 179 13.05 3.01 5.98
C HIS A 179 14.55 2.73 6.18
N HIS A 180 15.36 3.79 6.31
CA HIS A 180 16.78 3.75 6.71
C HIS A 180 17.69 2.79 5.91
N GLN A 181 17.34 2.45 4.67
CA GLN A 181 18.16 1.55 3.85
C GLN A 181 19.37 2.25 3.20
N GLY A 182 19.40 3.58 3.20
CA GLY A 182 20.47 4.40 2.59
C GLY A 182 20.61 4.23 1.07
N THR A 183 19.72 3.45 0.45
CA THR A 183 19.74 3.03 -0.94
C THR A 183 18.30 2.85 -1.41
N LEU A 184 18.05 3.02 -2.71
CA LEU A 184 16.73 2.86 -3.28
C LEU A 184 16.26 1.40 -3.12
N PRO A 185 15.08 1.14 -2.54
CA PRO A 185 14.49 -0.19 -2.54
C PRO A 185 14.13 -0.64 -3.95
N ASP A 186 14.26 -1.95 -4.20
CA ASP A 186 13.97 -2.55 -5.52
C ASP A 186 12.46 -2.72 -5.71
N LEU A 187 11.75 -3.07 -4.64
CA LEU A 187 10.29 -3.14 -4.56
C LEU A 187 9.82 -2.47 -3.27
N VAL A 188 8.74 -1.71 -3.37
CA VAL A 188 7.98 -1.20 -2.22
C VAL A 188 6.52 -1.52 -2.47
N THR A 189 5.83 -2.03 -1.46
CA THR A 189 4.38 -2.10 -1.43
C THR A 189 3.86 -1.24 -0.29
N VAL A 190 2.77 -0.53 -0.57
CA VAL A 190 1.98 0.19 0.43
C VAL A 190 0.61 -0.45 0.41
N GLN A 191 0.29 -1.20 1.46
CA GLN A 191 -1.00 -1.86 1.63
C GLN A 191 -1.88 -1.00 2.52
N VAL A 192 -3.12 -0.77 2.09
CA VAL A 192 -4.10 0.06 2.79
C VAL A 192 -5.21 -0.84 3.29
N GLN A 193 -5.25 -1.08 4.60
CA GLN A 193 -6.35 -1.77 5.25
C GLN A 193 -7.49 -0.80 5.50
N GLN A 194 -8.68 -1.13 4.99
CA GLN A 194 -9.85 -0.30 5.25
C GLN A 194 -10.34 -0.47 6.69
N ASN A 195 -10.66 0.64 7.37
CA ASN A 195 -10.95 0.64 8.81
C ASN A 195 -12.10 -0.34 9.18
N GLY A 196 -11.88 -1.16 10.20
CA GLY A 196 -12.85 -2.15 10.66
C GLY A 196 -13.08 -3.33 9.70
N SER A 197 -12.24 -3.50 8.67
CA SER A 197 -12.37 -4.57 7.68
C SER A 197 -11.13 -5.47 7.60
N GLU A 198 -11.30 -6.64 7.02
CA GLU A 198 -10.21 -7.57 6.67
C GLU A 198 -9.72 -7.39 5.23
N TRP A 199 -10.06 -6.27 4.59
CA TRP A 199 -9.73 -5.99 3.21
C TRP A 199 -8.56 -5.02 3.08
N LEU A 200 -7.69 -5.30 2.12
CA LEU A 200 -6.55 -4.49 1.74
C LEU A 200 -6.72 -4.00 0.31
N SER A 201 -6.21 -2.81 0.03
CA SER A 201 -5.95 -2.36 -1.33
C SER A 201 -4.52 -1.88 -1.48
N ASP A 202 -4.03 -1.82 -2.72
CA ASP A 202 -2.71 -1.30 -3.03
C ASP A 202 -2.74 0.24 -3.08
N GLY A 203 -1.69 0.88 -2.54
CA GLY A 203 -1.37 2.25 -2.86
C GLY A 203 -1.15 2.43 -4.36
N ILE A 204 -1.45 3.61 -4.87
CA ILE A 204 -1.43 3.95 -6.30
C ILE A 204 -0.38 5.02 -6.61
N GLY A 205 -0.14 5.22 -7.90
CA GLY A 205 0.65 6.33 -8.41
C GLY A 205 -0.09 7.65 -8.48
N SER A 206 0.57 8.67 -9.03
CA SER A 206 0.04 10.03 -9.14
C SER A 206 -0.88 10.23 -10.36
N MET A 207 -1.94 9.43 -10.47
CA MET A 207 -2.95 9.50 -11.54
C MET A 207 -4.11 10.47 -11.23
N THR A 208 -3.76 11.65 -10.71
CA THR A 208 -4.73 12.57 -10.09
C THR A 208 -5.33 13.57 -11.08
N ALA A 209 -6.53 14.05 -10.79
CA ALA A 209 -7.13 15.26 -11.37
C ALA A 209 -7.49 16.23 -10.25
N LEU A 210 -7.87 17.48 -10.58
CA LEU A 210 -8.61 18.31 -9.63
C LEU A 210 -9.97 17.67 -9.36
N GLY A 211 -10.21 17.21 -8.14
CA GLY A 211 -11.48 16.61 -7.76
C GLY A 211 -12.60 17.66 -7.78
N PRO A 212 -13.68 17.48 -8.57
CA PRO A 212 -14.91 18.23 -8.33
C PRO A 212 -15.32 18.09 -6.88
N SER A 213 -15.80 19.16 -6.26
CA SER A 213 -16.37 19.13 -4.91
C SER A 213 -17.59 18.22 -4.79
N THR A 214 -18.12 17.73 -5.91
CA THR A 214 -19.30 16.87 -6.00
C THR A 214 -18.98 15.40 -6.18
N SER A 215 -17.81 15.05 -6.71
CA SER A 215 -17.54 13.67 -7.16
C SER A 215 -16.94 12.78 -6.07
N SER A 216 -17.27 11.49 -6.03
CA SER A 216 -16.52 10.50 -5.23
C SER A 216 -15.20 10.14 -5.89
N TRP A 217 -14.13 10.10 -5.10
CA TRP A 217 -12.80 9.70 -5.57
C TRP A 217 -11.98 9.15 -4.43
N GLY A 218 -10.89 8.47 -4.73
CA GLY A 218 -10.05 7.94 -3.68
C GLY A 218 -8.73 7.33 -4.11
N GLY A 219 -8.20 6.53 -3.20
CA GLY A 219 -6.90 5.88 -3.31
C GLY A 219 -5.89 6.53 -2.39
N VAL A 220 -4.76 5.86 -2.23
CA VAL A 220 -3.64 6.36 -1.43
C VAL A 220 -2.44 6.47 -2.37
N ILE A 221 -1.98 7.69 -2.63
CA ILE A 221 -0.78 7.89 -3.44
C ILE A 221 0.43 7.58 -2.58
N TYR A 222 1.43 6.92 -3.15
CA TYR A 222 2.72 6.84 -2.51
C TYR A 222 3.87 7.01 -3.50
N GLY A 223 4.98 7.46 -2.96
CA GLY A 223 6.26 7.48 -3.63
C GLY A 223 7.37 7.18 -2.64
N TYR A 224 8.51 6.69 -3.11
CA TYR A 224 9.62 6.38 -2.23
C TYR A 224 10.97 6.68 -2.87
N ASN A 225 11.96 6.97 -2.04
CA ASN A 225 13.34 7.19 -2.47
C ASN A 225 14.31 6.28 -1.70
N ALA A 226 15.59 6.67 -1.61
CA ALA A 226 16.60 5.89 -0.91
C ALA A 226 16.51 5.92 0.64
N SER A 227 15.58 6.70 1.19
CA SER A 227 15.51 6.98 2.63
C SER A 227 14.09 6.94 3.21
N HIS A 228 13.09 7.37 2.45
CA HIS A 228 11.72 7.54 2.93
C HIS A 228 10.69 7.02 1.92
N VAL A 229 9.55 6.59 2.47
CA VAL A 229 8.28 6.44 1.75
C VAL A 229 7.37 7.60 2.17
N ARG A 230 6.82 8.31 1.19
CA ARG A 230 5.78 9.32 1.39
C ARG A 230 4.44 8.77 0.93
N ILE A 231 3.41 9.06 1.71
CA ILE A 231 2.06 8.56 1.51
C ILE A 231 1.09 9.75 1.63
N TRP A 232 0.22 9.89 0.65
CA TRP A 232 -0.81 10.94 0.60
C TRP A 232 -2.18 10.30 0.44
N ALA A 233 -3.05 10.51 1.43
CA ALA A 233 -4.49 10.31 1.30
C ALA A 233 -5.15 11.59 0.77
N PRO A 234 -6.34 11.50 0.17
CA PRO A 234 -7.21 12.64 -0.06
C PRO A 234 -7.43 13.39 1.25
N CYS A 235 -7.41 14.71 1.24
CA CYS A 235 -7.56 15.55 2.44
C CYS A 235 -8.73 16.54 2.33
N ARG A 236 -9.43 16.55 1.20
CA ARG A 236 -10.54 17.47 0.92
C ARG A 236 -11.67 16.74 0.18
N ASN A 237 -12.88 17.28 0.34
CA ASN A 237 -14.11 16.84 -0.36
C ASN A 237 -14.39 15.34 -0.15
N ASN A 238 -15.22 14.74 -1.01
CA ASN A 238 -15.65 13.33 -1.00
C ASN A 238 -14.50 12.32 -1.30
N GLY A 239 -13.27 12.64 -0.89
CA GLY A 239 -12.08 11.82 -1.09
C GLY A 239 -11.96 10.71 -0.05
N ASN A 240 -11.64 9.50 -0.49
CA ASN A 240 -11.55 8.30 0.33
C ASN A 240 -10.19 7.61 0.19
N LEU A 241 -9.72 6.89 1.23
CA LEU A 241 -8.52 6.04 1.12
C LEU A 241 -8.72 4.91 0.10
N PHE A 242 -9.95 4.41 0.00
CA PHE A 242 -10.38 3.52 -1.07
C PHE A 242 -11.77 3.94 -1.52
N SER A 243 -11.96 3.97 -2.83
CA SER A 243 -13.26 4.10 -3.49
C SER A 243 -13.37 3.08 -4.62
N ALA A 244 -14.47 2.36 -4.63
CA ALA A 244 -15.01 1.66 -5.79
C ALA A 244 -16.53 1.88 -5.85
N GLU A 245 -16.96 3.06 -5.40
CA GLU A 245 -18.34 3.53 -5.56
C GLU A 245 -18.49 4.46 -6.75
N ASP A 246 -19.76 4.69 -7.12
CA ASP A 246 -20.20 5.76 -8.00
C ASP A 246 -19.47 5.75 -9.35
N GLY A 247 -19.96 4.95 -10.30
CA GLY A 247 -19.23 4.68 -11.55
C GLY A 247 -18.36 3.43 -11.51
N TRP A 248 -18.22 2.81 -10.35
CA TRP A 248 -17.50 1.57 -10.16
C TRP A 248 -18.38 0.55 -9.47
N GLY A 249 -18.38 -0.69 -9.96
CA GLY A 249 -18.67 -1.93 -9.24
C GLY A 249 -19.81 -2.03 -8.23
N SER A 250 -19.76 -1.26 -7.16
CA SER A 250 -20.60 -1.30 -5.97
C SER A 250 -21.08 0.11 -5.62
N SER A 251 -22.33 0.32 -5.23
CA SER A 251 -22.84 1.65 -4.87
C SER A 251 -22.44 2.14 -3.47
N SER A 252 -21.62 1.40 -2.72
CA SER A 252 -21.33 1.71 -1.30
C SER A 252 -19.88 1.47 -0.85
N GLU A 253 -18.98 1.21 -1.80
CA GLU A 253 -17.63 0.74 -1.50
C GLU A 253 -16.64 1.90 -1.29
N LYS A 254 -16.73 2.57 -0.14
CA LYS A 254 -15.82 3.67 0.22
C LYS A 254 -15.34 3.63 1.65
N TRP A 255 -14.09 4.05 1.87
CA TRP A 255 -13.52 4.20 3.21
C TRP A 255 -12.65 5.43 3.34
N SER A 256 -12.98 6.29 4.29
CA SER A 256 -12.29 7.54 4.60
C SER A 256 -11.13 7.41 5.59
N SER A 257 -10.94 6.23 6.18
CA SER A 257 -9.89 5.96 7.15
C SER A 257 -9.47 4.49 7.12
N GLY A 258 -8.27 4.23 7.61
CA GLY A 258 -7.68 2.90 7.57
C GLY A 258 -6.32 2.84 8.22
N LEU A 259 -5.64 1.72 8.01
CA LEU A 259 -4.26 1.50 8.41
C LEU A 259 -3.42 1.30 7.15
N VAL A 260 -2.18 1.79 7.14
CA VAL A 260 -1.22 1.51 6.07
C VAL A 260 -0.04 0.71 6.58
N LYS A 261 0.46 -0.19 5.74
CA LYS A 261 1.69 -0.93 5.97
C LYS A 261 2.63 -0.74 4.80
N VAL A 262 3.88 -0.39 5.10
CA VAL A 262 4.96 -0.24 4.13
C VAL A 262 5.88 -1.43 4.24
N THR A 263 6.11 -2.10 3.12
CA THR A 263 7.11 -3.16 3.03
C THR A 263 8.05 -2.84 1.86
N ALA A 264 9.35 -2.96 2.09
CA ALA A 264 10.37 -2.61 1.13
C ALA A 264 11.45 -3.70 1.04
N TRP A 265 11.79 -4.08 -0.19
CA TRP A 265 12.68 -5.20 -0.48
C TRP A 265 13.93 -4.77 -1.21
N ARG A 266 14.97 -5.58 -0.99
CA ARG A 266 16.20 -5.60 -1.77
C ARG A 266 16.27 -6.93 -2.50
N ILE A 267 16.18 -6.89 -3.82
CA ILE A 267 16.03 -8.07 -4.67
C ILE A 267 17.23 -8.11 -5.61
N THR A 268 17.82 -9.30 -5.77
CA THR A 268 18.93 -9.55 -6.70
C THR A 268 18.42 -9.91 -8.09
N ASN A 269 19.32 -9.90 -9.09
CA ASN A 269 19.01 -10.28 -10.48
C ASN A 269 17.91 -9.45 -11.13
N VAL A 270 17.91 -8.14 -10.84
CA VAL A 270 16.98 -7.19 -11.42
C VAL A 270 17.52 -6.74 -12.77
N PHE A 271 16.71 -6.86 -13.82
CA PHE A 271 16.94 -6.08 -15.02
C PHE A 271 16.29 -4.70 -14.84
N THR A 272 17.06 -3.64 -15.07
CA THR A 272 16.59 -2.25 -14.97
C THR A 272 16.68 -1.57 -16.32
N LEU A 273 15.56 -1.01 -16.78
CA LEU A 273 15.51 -0.06 -17.89
C LEU A 273 15.13 1.31 -17.35
N THR A 274 15.87 2.34 -17.76
CA THR A 274 15.53 3.73 -17.51
C THR A 274 15.35 4.48 -18.82
N TYR A 275 14.35 5.36 -18.86
CA TYR A 275 14.03 6.12 -20.05
C TYR A 275 13.54 7.53 -19.66
N PRO A 276 14.12 8.62 -20.19
CA PRO A 276 13.62 9.96 -19.90
C PRO A 276 12.21 10.13 -20.50
N LEU A 277 11.33 10.75 -19.72
CA LEU A 277 9.96 11.10 -20.09
C LEU A 277 9.79 12.62 -20.17
N ASP A 278 9.24 13.07 -21.27
CA ASP A 278 8.93 14.46 -21.63
C ASP A 278 7.90 14.50 -22.77
N SER A 279 7.63 15.68 -23.33
CA SER A 279 6.68 15.85 -24.43
C SER A 279 7.08 15.19 -25.76
N ASN A 280 8.32 14.71 -25.91
CA ASN A 280 8.87 14.13 -27.14
C ASN A 280 9.19 12.63 -26.99
N SER A 281 8.83 12.06 -25.85
CA SER A 281 9.17 10.70 -25.49
C SER A 281 8.51 9.67 -26.41
N LYS A 282 9.26 8.59 -26.68
CA LYS A 282 8.79 7.48 -27.51
C LYS A 282 7.64 6.78 -26.79
N PRO A 283 6.48 6.63 -27.45
CA PRO A 283 5.31 6.03 -26.83
C PRO A 283 5.41 4.50 -26.69
N GLN A 284 6.45 3.87 -27.24
CA GLN A 284 6.75 2.45 -27.08
C GLN A 284 8.27 2.23 -27.01
N THR A 285 8.70 1.35 -26.10
CA THR A 285 10.11 0.98 -25.92
C THR A 285 10.26 -0.54 -25.78
N ALA A 286 11.33 -1.10 -26.33
CA ALA A 286 11.73 -2.47 -26.04
C ALA A 286 12.23 -2.57 -24.60
N LEU A 287 11.98 -3.70 -23.94
CA LEU A 287 12.49 -4.01 -22.62
C LEU A 287 13.97 -4.41 -22.65
N ASN A 288 14.54 -4.77 -23.82
CA ASN A 288 15.89 -5.35 -23.95
C ASN A 288 16.12 -6.61 -23.07
N THR A 289 15.03 -7.19 -22.60
CA THR A 289 14.94 -8.49 -21.94
C THR A 289 13.56 -9.05 -22.25
N THR A 290 13.38 -10.35 -22.05
CA THR A 290 12.05 -10.98 -22.07
C THR A 290 11.65 -11.33 -20.65
N TYR A 291 10.37 -11.16 -20.31
CA TYR A 291 9.79 -11.67 -19.08
C TYR A 291 8.55 -12.51 -19.35
N ASN A 292 8.34 -13.53 -18.54
CA ASN A 292 7.15 -14.36 -18.58
C ASN A 292 6.03 -13.69 -17.79
N GLN A 293 4.96 -13.29 -18.47
CA GLN A 293 3.83 -12.59 -17.88
C GLN A 293 3.02 -13.45 -16.88
N ASP A 294 3.27 -14.75 -16.85
CA ASP A 294 2.64 -15.72 -15.93
C ASP A 294 3.43 -15.93 -14.64
N THR A 295 4.73 -15.62 -14.62
CA THR A 295 5.62 -16.00 -13.51
C THR A 295 6.55 -14.89 -13.04
N ASP A 296 7.03 -14.04 -13.95
CA ASP A 296 7.98 -12.98 -13.65
C ASP A 296 7.27 -11.74 -13.12
N LEU A 297 7.98 -10.96 -12.31
CA LEU A 297 7.47 -9.70 -11.78
C LEU A 297 7.99 -8.54 -12.63
N LEU A 298 7.09 -7.70 -13.14
CA LEU A 298 7.43 -6.45 -13.82
C LEU A 298 6.79 -5.28 -13.06
N ILE A 299 7.60 -4.28 -12.69
CA ILE A 299 7.08 -3.06 -12.08
C ILE A 299 7.58 -1.84 -12.85
N VAL A 300 6.63 -0.98 -13.25
CA VAL A 300 6.89 0.29 -13.93
C VAL A 300 6.62 1.44 -12.99
N ARG A 301 7.58 2.37 -12.92
CA ARG A 301 7.56 3.53 -12.05
C ARG A 301 8.04 4.77 -12.78
N VAL A 302 7.71 5.91 -12.22
CA VAL A 302 8.10 7.23 -12.71
C VAL A 302 8.87 7.93 -11.60
N ARG A 303 10.12 8.28 -11.87
CA ARG A 303 10.98 9.04 -10.97
C ARG A 303 10.78 10.53 -11.19
N ALA A 304 10.49 11.27 -10.13
CA ALA A 304 10.54 12.73 -10.17
C ALA A 304 11.98 13.21 -10.29
N ASP A 305 12.30 13.96 -11.35
CA ASP A 305 13.64 14.53 -11.54
C ASP A 305 13.78 15.95 -10.93
N THR A 306 12.66 16.57 -10.56
CA THR A 306 12.58 17.93 -10.01
C THR A 306 11.51 18.05 -8.93
N GLY A 307 11.47 19.20 -8.24
CA GLY A 307 10.48 19.50 -7.20
C GLY A 307 10.80 18.86 -5.85
N GLU A 308 9.84 18.97 -4.93
CA GLU A 308 10.02 18.51 -3.54
C GLU A 308 10.10 16.99 -3.40
N ASN A 309 9.64 16.25 -4.42
CA ASN A 309 9.76 14.80 -4.48
C ASN A 309 10.90 14.35 -5.40
N ARG A 310 11.90 15.20 -5.70
CA ARG A 310 13.05 14.79 -6.52
C ARG A 310 13.69 13.50 -5.98
N GLY A 311 13.85 12.51 -6.86
CA GLY A 311 14.40 11.19 -6.55
C GLY A 311 13.39 10.18 -6.05
N PHE A 312 12.13 10.55 -5.81
CA PHE A 312 11.07 9.61 -5.46
C PHE A 312 10.55 8.88 -6.71
N LEU A 313 10.29 7.58 -6.56
CA LEU A 313 9.63 6.71 -7.52
C LEU A 313 8.15 6.56 -7.18
N PHE A 314 7.28 6.75 -8.17
CA PHE A 314 5.84 6.57 -8.09
C PHE A 314 5.40 5.45 -9.03
N PRO A 315 4.47 4.56 -8.64
CA PRO A 315 3.91 3.56 -9.57
C PRO A 315 3.28 4.21 -10.80
N ALA A 316 3.44 3.58 -11.97
CA ALA A 316 2.62 3.90 -13.14
C ALA A 316 1.27 3.14 -13.09
N ALA A 317 0.29 3.59 -13.86
CA ALA A 317 -1.06 3.03 -13.89
C ALA A 317 -1.35 2.21 -15.15
N GLY A 318 -2.41 1.41 -15.13
CA GLY A 318 -2.84 0.64 -16.30
C GLY A 318 -4.00 1.24 -17.08
N ALA A 319 -4.61 2.32 -16.60
CA ALA A 319 -5.66 3.00 -17.34
C ALA A 319 -5.75 4.46 -16.95
N VAL A 320 -6.26 5.28 -17.87
CA VAL A 320 -6.58 6.68 -17.62
C VAL A 320 -7.89 6.76 -16.84
N GLN A 321 -7.85 7.41 -15.67
CA GLN A 321 -9.06 7.69 -14.87
C GLN A 321 -9.47 9.18 -14.95
N ASN A 322 -8.67 10.02 -15.59
CA ASN A 322 -8.72 11.48 -15.53
C ASN A 322 -8.58 12.12 -16.92
N ASP A 323 -9.45 11.78 -17.87
CA ASP A 323 -9.49 12.44 -19.19
C ASP A 323 -10.11 13.84 -19.14
N GLU A 324 -9.60 14.67 -18.23
CA GLU A 324 -9.98 16.07 -18.08
C GLU A 324 -9.02 16.95 -18.87
N THR A 325 -9.52 17.65 -19.89
CA THR A 325 -8.70 18.58 -20.68
C THR A 325 -8.75 20.02 -20.15
N VAL A 326 -9.53 20.28 -19.08
CA VAL A 326 -9.85 21.61 -18.58
C VAL A 326 -9.22 21.94 -17.23
N SER A 327 -8.78 20.92 -16.48
CA SER A 327 -8.22 21.03 -15.14
C SER A 327 -6.86 20.31 -15.12
N SER A 328 -5.95 20.69 -14.21
CA SER A 328 -4.67 20.00 -14.07
C SER A 328 -4.87 18.53 -13.71
N PHE A 329 -4.18 17.65 -14.45
CA PHE A 329 -4.23 16.21 -14.28
C PHE A 329 -2.83 15.62 -14.49
N GLY A 330 -2.65 14.35 -14.12
CA GLY A 330 -1.40 13.71 -14.42
C GLY A 330 -1.33 12.22 -14.24
N GLY A 331 -0.09 11.74 -14.38
CA GLY A 331 0.31 10.35 -14.25
C GLY A 331 0.83 9.77 -15.57
N VAL A 332 1.25 8.51 -15.51
CA VAL A 332 1.75 7.76 -16.66
C VAL A 332 1.01 6.44 -16.69
N VAL A 333 0.45 6.12 -17.86
CA VAL A 333 -0.22 4.84 -18.10
C VAL A 333 0.69 3.95 -18.93
N TYR A 334 0.69 2.66 -18.64
CA TYR A 334 1.45 1.69 -19.41
C TYR A 334 0.69 0.40 -19.68
N SER A 335 1.17 -0.32 -20.68
CA SER A 335 0.88 -1.72 -20.88
C SER A 335 2.13 -2.44 -21.36
N SER A 336 2.20 -3.73 -21.11
CA SER A 336 3.41 -4.52 -21.36
C SER A 336 3.09 -5.81 -22.11
N SER A 337 3.91 -6.12 -23.11
CA SER A 337 4.06 -7.45 -23.71
C SER A 337 5.26 -8.16 -23.10
N ARG A 338 5.55 -9.40 -23.51
CA ARG A 338 6.73 -10.16 -23.09
C ARG A 338 8.07 -9.41 -23.16
N ASP A 339 8.21 -8.44 -24.06
CA ASP A 339 9.49 -7.83 -24.45
C ASP A 339 9.38 -6.32 -24.73
N SER A 340 8.21 -5.70 -24.54
CA SER A 340 8.01 -4.29 -24.84
C SER A 340 7.03 -3.62 -23.90
N LEU A 341 7.19 -2.30 -23.77
CA LEU A 341 6.32 -1.42 -23.03
C LEU A 341 5.71 -0.38 -23.95
N ARG A 342 4.41 -0.19 -23.84
CA ARG A 342 3.68 0.95 -24.39
C ARG A 342 3.38 1.93 -23.25
N ILE A 343 3.52 3.21 -23.54
CA ILE A 343 3.44 4.28 -22.56
C ILE A 343 2.52 5.37 -23.09
N TRP A 344 1.62 5.82 -22.24
CA TRP A 344 0.77 6.97 -22.46
C TRP A 344 1.08 8.04 -21.44
N THR A 345 1.25 9.25 -21.93
CA THR A 345 1.54 10.44 -21.13
C THR A 345 0.54 11.54 -21.45
N PRO A 346 0.24 12.45 -20.52
CA PRO A 346 -0.56 13.63 -20.81
C PRO A 346 0.00 14.43 -21.99
N ALA A 347 -0.89 14.87 -22.88
CA ALA A 347 -0.55 15.64 -24.08
C ALA A 347 -0.56 17.16 -23.80
N SER A 348 0.47 17.85 -24.27
CA SER A 348 0.49 19.31 -24.40
C SER A 348 -0.45 19.76 -25.54
N PRO A 349 -1.18 20.90 -25.45
CA PRO A 349 -0.98 22.04 -24.54
C PRO A 349 -1.83 22.06 -23.26
N GLY A 350 -2.46 20.94 -22.87
CA GLY A 350 -3.25 20.87 -21.64
C GLY A 350 -2.41 20.99 -20.35
N PRO A 351 -3.04 21.21 -19.19
CA PRO A 351 -2.37 21.27 -17.88
C PRO A 351 -1.94 19.87 -17.36
N GLY A 352 -1.50 19.00 -18.28
CA GLY A 352 -1.10 17.62 -17.99
C GLY A 352 0.33 17.52 -17.45
N TYR A 353 0.53 16.65 -16.47
CA TYR A 353 1.84 16.39 -15.85
C TYR A 353 2.14 14.89 -15.78
N LEU A 354 3.39 14.50 -15.99
CA LEU A 354 3.85 13.12 -15.81
C LEU A 354 3.72 12.66 -14.35
N LEU A 355 3.90 13.59 -13.41
CA LEU A 355 3.62 13.41 -11.99
C LEU A 355 2.82 14.59 -11.47
N TYR A 356 1.65 14.32 -10.90
CA TYR A 356 0.78 15.33 -10.36
C TYR A 356 0.27 14.96 -8.96
N ILE A 357 0.64 15.75 -7.96
CA ILE A 357 0.11 15.71 -6.60
C ILE A 357 -0.35 17.12 -6.30
N ASN A 358 -1.66 17.33 -6.27
CA ASN A 358 -2.26 18.63 -6.04
C ASN A 358 -2.43 18.91 -4.53
N ASN A 359 -3.02 20.06 -4.20
CA ASN A 359 -3.23 20.50 -2.82
C ASN A 359 -4.33 19.74 -2.06
N ASP A 360 -5.15 18.94 -2.75
CA ASP A 360 -6.18 18.10 -2.16
C ASP A 360 -5.61 16.79 -1.59
N TRP A 361 -4.35 16.48 -1.88
CA TRP A 361 -3.65 15.30 -1.37
C TRP A 361 -2.73 15.65 -0.20
N GLY A 362 -2.77 14.82 0.86
CA GLY A 362 -1.89 14.89 2.02
C GLY A 362 -1.78 16.27 2.64
N ASN A 363 -2.90 17.00 2.70
CA ASN A 363 -2.97 18.37 3.24
C ASN A 363 -1.95 19.32 2.59
N SER A 364 -1.77 19.21 1.27
CA SER A 364 -0.84 20.02 0.48
C SER A 364 0.64 19.84 0.87
N MET A 365 1.00 18.73 1.50
CA MET A 365 2.40 18.40 1.80
C MET A 365 3.11 17.91 0.54
N TYR A 366 4.24 18.51 0.21
CA TYR A 366 5.09 18.11 -0.91
C TYR A 366 4.36 17.95 -2.26
N PRO A 367 3.63 18.97 -2.75
CA PRO A 367 2.98 18.91 -4.05
C PRO A 367 3.97 18.63 -5.19
N GLN A 368 3.45 18.08 -6.28
CA GLN A 368 4.25 17.75 -7.46
C GLN A 368 3.53 18.13 -8.74
N SER A 369 4.26 18.70 -9.69
CA SER A 369 3.74 19.05 -11.03
C SER A 369 4.88 18.94 -12.05
N SER A 370 5.26 17.71 -12.38
CA SER A 370 6.40 17.44 -13.27
C SER A 370 5.98 17.27 -14.72
N LYS A 371 6.58 18.06 -15.61
CA LYS A 371 6.49 17.85 -17.08
C LYS A 371 7.61 16.97 -17.63
N THR A 372 8.64 16.73 -16.82
CA THR A 372 9.76 15.83 -17.13
C THR A 372 9.94 14.86 -15.98
N ALA A 373 10.24 13.61 -16.30
CA ALA A 373 10.47 12.54 -15.32
C ALA A 373 11.36 11.46 -15.93
N THR A 374 11.75 10.46 -15.15
CA THR A 374 12.45 9.28 -15.66
C THR A 374 11.58 8.05 -15.44
N LEU A 375 11.19 7.36 -16.51
CA LEU A 375 10.62 6.01 -16.41
C LEU A 375 11.67 5.07 -15.83
N VAL A 376 11.29 4.26 -14.85
CA VAL A 376 12.11 3.19 -14.29
C VAL A 376 11.32 1.90 -14.32
N VAL A 377 11.86 0.91 -15.01
CA VAL A 377 11.25 -0.40 -15.21
C VAL A 377 12.16 -1.42 -14.57
N HIS A 378 11.59 -2.25 -13.71
CA HIS A 378 12.27 -3.39 -13.13
C HIS A 378 11.59 -4.68 -13.56
N VAL A 379 12.41 -5.64 -13.97
CA VAL A 379 11.99 -7.00 -14.31
C VAL A 379 12.78 -7.97 -13.44
N TRP A 380 12.06 -8.81 -12.70
CA TRP A 380 12.62 -9.93 -11.95
C TRP A 380 12.13 -11.22 -12.55
N LYS A 381 13.07 -12.04 -13.01
CA LYS A 381 12.74 -13.39 -13.47
C LYS A 381 12.47 -14.27 -12.27
N SER A 382 11.36 -15.00 -12.30
CA SER A 382 11.06 -15.97 -11.26
C SER A 382 12.17 -17.01 -11.22
N ALA A 383 12.86 -17.12 -10.09
CA ALA A 383 13.85 -18.17 -9.87
C ALA A 383 13.28 -19.20 -8.91
N SER A 384 13.82 -20.42 -8.96
CA SER A 384 13.67 -21.41 -7.89
C SER A 384 14.39 -20.87 -6.65
N CYS A 385 13.70 -20.08 -5.85
CA CYS A 385 14.25 -19.54 -4.63
C CYS A 385 14.17 -20.61 -3.55
N ASP A 386 15.33 -21.10 -3.10
CA ASP A 386 15.40 -21.91 -1.88
C ASP A 386 15.15 -20.99 -0.68
N PHE A 387 13.88 -20.72 -0.40
CA PHE A 387 13.49 -20.08 0.84
C PHE A 387 13.64 -21.12 1.95
N PRO A 388 14.40 -20.85 3.02
CA PRO A 388 14.42 -21.76 4.15
C PRO A 388 13.01 -21.79 4.74
N THR A 389 12.30 -22.90 4.53
CA THR A 389 11.12 -23.23 5.32
C THR A 389 11.57 -23.24 6.77
N THR A 390 11.20 -22.22 7.53
CA THR A 390 11.19 -22.35 8.98
C THR A 390 10.14 -23.40 9.28
N THR A 391 10.60 -24.63 9.49
CA THR A 391 9.84 -25.66 10.19
C THR A 391 9.38 -24.99 11.48
N ALA A 392 8.08 -24.69 11.57
CA ALA A 392 7.48 -24.35 12.84
C ALA A 392 7.72 -25.56 13.75
N HIS A 393 8.77 -25.52 14.56
CA HIS A 393 8.88 -26.40 15.70
C HIS A 393 7.71 -26.02 16.59
N ARG A 394 6.61 -26.75 16.42
CA ARG A 394 5.58 -26.91 17.41
C ARG A 394 6.33 -27.33 18.67
N LEU A 395 6.50 -26.40 19.61
CA LEU A 395 6.87 -26.73 20.98
C LEU A 395 5.69 -27.52 21.55
N THR A 396 5.62 -28.81 21.20
CA THR A 396 4.98 -29.78 22.05
C THR A 396 5.81 -29.82 23.32
N THR A 397 5.33 -29.16 24.35
CA THR A 397 5.69 -29.46 25.74
C THR A 397 5.26 -30.89 26.03
N GLY A 398 6.06 -31.84 25.55
CA GLY A 398 6.01 -33.23 25.95
C GLY A 398 6.56 -33.32 27.36
N ILE A 399 5.69 -33.07 28.35
CA ILE A 399 5.91 -33.64 29.68
C ILE A 399 5.72 -35.15 29.49
N SER A 400 6.83 -35.86 29.44
CA SER A 400 6.87 -37.32 29.50
C SER A 400 6.34 -37.75 30.87
N LEU A 401 5.06 -38.11 30.94
CA LEU A 401 4.53 -38.83 32.09
C LEU A 401 5.08 -40.25 32.05
N VAL A 402 6.06 -40.52 32.90
CA VAL A 402 6.48 -41.89 33.24
C VAL A 402 5.32 -42.53 34.03
N PRO A 403 4.83 -43.72 33.66
CA PRO A 403 3.84 -44.42 34.46
C PRO A 403 4.51 -44.95 35.73
N LEU A 404 4.08 -44.44 36.89
CA LEU A 404 4.41 -45.04 38.18
C LEU A 404 3.56 -46.30 38.37
N SER A 405 4.25 -47.42 38.47
CA SER A 405 3.71 -48.72 38.84
C SER A 405 3.05 -48.71 40.21
N SER A 406 1.98 -49.49 40.31
CA SER A 406 1.17 -49.76 41.50
C SER A 406 1.95 -50.30 42.71
N SER A 407 1.72 -49.73 43.89
CA SER A 407 1.60 -50.51 45.14
C SER A 407 0.99 -49.68 46.29
N ALA A 408 -0.18 -50.16 46.74
CA ALA A 408 -0.71 -50.24 48.11
C ALA A 408 -0.59 -49.08 49.12
N ASN A 409 -1.78 -48.69 49.59
CA ASN A 409 -2.18 -48.39 50.98
C ASN A 409 -1.45 -47.29 51.76
N PHE A 410 -2.17 -46.21 52.09
CA PHE A 410 -2.62 -45.96 53.46
C PHE A 410 -3.71 -44.87 53.48
N ALA A 411 -4.73 -45.12 54.29
CA ALA A 411 -5.88 -44.26 54.50
C ALA A 411 -5.54 -43.04 55.38
N THR A 412 -6.53 -42.15 55.46
CA THR A 412 -6.85 -41.28 56.62
C THR A 412 -6.08 -39.96 56.79
N GLN A 413 -6.76 -38.83 56.49
CA GLN A 413 -7.30 -37.84 57.45
C GLN A 413 -7.13 -36.35 57.05
N TRP A 414 -8.27 -35.63 57.03
CA TRP A 414 -8.54 -34.25 57.53
C TRP A 414 -7.79 -33.06 56.88
N LYS A 415 -8.31 -31.83 56.79
CA LYS A 415 -9.61 -31.15 56.90
C LYS A 415 -9.35 -29.74 56.30
N ALA A 416 -10.44 -29.05 55.95
CA ALA A 416 -10.44 -27.64 55.55
C ALA A 416 -9.82 -26.71 56.61
N GLN A 417 -9.18 -25.63 56.16
CA GLN A 417 -9.07 -24.42 56.98
C GLN A 417 -8.96 -23.15 56.10
N ASP A 418 -10.07 -22.43 56.05
CA ASP A 418 -10.13 -21.00 55.80
C ASP A 418 -9.21 -20.26 56.79
N ASN A 419 -8.57 -19.18 56.34
CA ASN A 419 -8.24 -18.08 57.22
C ASN A 419 -8.23 -16.74 56.47
N LYS A 420 -9.10 -15.85 56.95
CA LYS A 420 -9.10 -14.39 56.78
C LYS A 420 -8.03 -13.75 57.70
N VAL A 421 -7.89 -12.42 57.54
CA VAL A 421 -7.23 -11.41 58.44
C VAL A 421 -5.78 -11.09 58.07
N SER A 422 -5.26 -9.86 58.18
CA SER A 422 -5.71 -8.47 57.95
C SER A 422 -4.44 -7.61 57.97
N THR A 423 -4.43 -6.53 57.17
CA THR A 423 -3.70 -5.25 57.33
C THR A 423 -2.63 -5.10 58.42
N THR A 424 -1.44 -4.65 58.01
CA THR A 424 -0.65 -3.62 58.71
C THR A 424 0.19 -2.79 57.72
N SER A 425 0.22 -1.49 57.99
CA SER A 425 0.85 -0.37 57.29
C SER A 425 2.35 -0.21 57.55
N ILE A 426 3.10 0.37 56.61
CA ILE A 426 4.26 1.25 56.90
C ILE A 426 4.28 2.44 55.91
N ASP A 427 4.69 3.57 56.47
CA ASP A 427 4.61 4.99 56.12
C ASP A 427 5.18 5.52 54.78
N SER A 428 4.36 6.37 54.16
CA SER A 428 4.58 7.80 53.84
C SER A 428 6.00 8.36 53.69
N VAL A 429 6.32 8.81 52.47
CA VAL A 429 7.26 9.92 52.21
C VAL A 429 6.47 11.08 51.59
N ALA A 430 6.49 12.23 52.28
CA ALA A 430 5.86 13.46 51.84
C ALA A 430 6.71 14.19 50.78
N VAL A 431 6.08 14.67 49.71
CA VAL A 431 6.62 15.69 48.81
C VAL A 431 5.61 16.83 48.73
N ALA A 432 6.10 18.04 48.99
CA ALA A 432 5.32 19.27 49.09
C ALA A 432 4.67 19.68 47.76
N VAL A 433 3.36 19.98 47.79
CA VAL A 433 2.65 20.60 46.66
C VAL A 433 2.52 22.10 46.94
N GLY A 434 3.23 22.88 46.13
CA GLY A 434 3.16 24.34 46.12
C GLY A 434 1.85 24.85 45.51
N VAL A 435 1.33 25.89 46.14
CA VAL A 435 0.12 26.65 45.79
C VAL A 435 0.27 27.28 44.40
N GLY A 436 -0.46 26.77 43.41
CA GLY A 436 -0.48 27.32 42.04
C GLY A 436 -1.75 27.08 41.22
N GLY A 437 -2.77 26.41 41.78
CA GLY A 437 -3.96 25.99 41.03
C GLY A 437 -5.10 27.02 40.94
N ALA A 438 -5.14 28.03 41.81
CA ALA A 438 -6.30 28.92 41.91
C ALA A 438 -6.25 30.13 40.95
N VAL A 439 -5.07 30.51 40.44
CA VAL A 439 -4.92 31.69 39.57
C VAL A 439 -5.22 31.38 38.10
N ILE A 440 -5.00 30.13 37.67
CA ILE A 440 -5.22 29.72 36.28
C ILE A 440 -6.71 29.53 35.97
N LEU A 441 -7.52 29.10 36.94
CA LEU A 441 -8.96 28.93 36.73
C LEU A 441 -9.70 30.27 36.57
N LEU A 442 -9.26 31.34 37.25
CA LEU A 442 -9.85 32.68 37.13
C LEU A 442 -9.50 33.40 35.81
N LEU A 443 -8.34 33.09 35.21
CA LEU A 443 -7.94 33.65 33.91
C LEU A 443 -8.75 33.08 32.75
N ILE A 444 -9.18 31.82 32.84
CA ILE A 444 -9.95 31.15 31.79
C ILE A 444 -11.41 31.65 31.77
N THR A 445 -12.03 31.90 32.93
CA THR A 445 -13.40 32.46 33.01
C THR A 445 -13.46 33.92 32.53
N GLY A 446 -12.42 34.72 32.79
CA GLY A 446 -12.32 36.10 32.32
C GLY A 446 -12.21 36.23 30.79
N LEU A 447 -11.47 35.33 30.14
CA LEU A 447 -11.31 35.30 28.68
C LEU A 447 -12.59 34.87 27.94
N ILE A 448 -13.42 34.04 28.57
CA ILE A 448 -14.70 33.60 28.00
C ILE A 448 -15.76 34.72 28.09
N LEU A 449 -15.84 35.46 29.21
CA LEU A 449 -16.75 36.61 29.31
C LEU A 449 -16.34 37.78 28.39
N GLY A 450 -15.05 38.03 28.19
CA GLY A 450 -14.55 39.06 27.29
C GLY A 450 -14.94 38.84 25.82
N ARG A 451 -14.95 37.58 25.35
CA ARG A 451 -15.37 37.23 23.98
C ARG A 451 -16.88 37.36 23.75
N VAL A 452 -17.69 37.10 24.77
CA VAL A 452 -19.16 37.21 24.67
C VAL A 452 -19.60 38.69 24.64
N LEU A 453 -18.94 39.56 25.40
CA LEU A 453 -19.24 41.00 25.40
C LEU A 453 -18.73 41.72 24.14
N TRP A 454 -17.61 41.29 23.55
CA TRP A 454 -17.12 41.86 22.29
C TRP A 454 -18.04 41.53 21.09
N LYS A 455 -18.60 40.31 21.04
CA LYS A 455 -19.55 39.93 19.98
C LYS A 455 -20.89 40.68 20.05
N ARG A 456 -21.26 41.25 21.20
CA ARG A 456 -22.51 42.01 21.35
C ARG A 456 -22.39 43.49 20.97
N LYS A 457 -21.17 44.06 20.94
CA LYS A 457 -20.94 45.47 20.58
C LYS A 457 -20.85 45.73 19.07
N ASN A 458 -20.63 44.69 18.25
CA ASN A 458 -20.49 44.82 16.79
C ASN A 458 -21.78 44.54 15.97
N ARG A 459 -22.96 44.41 16.61
CA ARG A 459 -24.25 44.27 15.89
C ARG A 459 -25.08 45.55 15.78
N ASN A 460 -24.64 46.66 16.36
CA ASN A 460 -25.31 47.97 16.22
C ASN A 460 -24.36 48.99 15.56
N ARG A 461 -24.10 48.83 14.27
CA ARG A 461 -23.57 49.91 13.40
C ARG A 461 -23.65 49.50 11.94
N VAL A 462 -24.80 49.72 11.30
CA VAL A 462 -24.90 50.06 9.88
C VAL A 462 -26.04 51.05 9.74
N VAL A 463 -25.71 52.23 9.22
CA VAL A 463 -26.60 53.17 8.51
C VAL A 463 -26.75 52.66 7.09
#